data_AF-A0A382MRS6-F1
#
_entry.id   AF-A0A382MRS6-F1
#
_cell.length_a   1.000
_cell.length_b   1.000
_cell.length_c   1.000
_cell.angle_alpha   90.00
_cell.angle_beta   90.00
_cell.angle_gamma   90.00
#
_symmetry.space_group_name_H-M   'P 1'
#
loop_
_entity.id
_entity.type
_entity.pdbx_description
1 polymer ?
#
loop_
_entity_poly.entity_id
_entity_poly.type
_entity_poly.pdbx_seq_one_letter_code
_entity_poly.pdbx_strand_id
1 'polypeptide(L)' 'SLHDSAPVEVPDFRDEAVRKQYENDHWSPDPIRGQADRPPASILGDITPTDAARALAKEVWAGKGYYGV' A
#
# COMPACT_ATOMS: atom_id res chain seq x y z
N SER A 1 12.92 -7.56 1.24
CA SER A 1 14.09 -7.40 0.35
C SER A 1 13.60 -7.45 -1.08
N LEU A 2 13.89 -6.45 -1.91
CA LEU A 2 13.57 -6.48 -3.34
C LEU A 2 14.81 -7.07 -4.03
N HIS A 3 14.68 -8.20 -4.73
CA HIS A 3 15.81 -8.97 -5.26
C HIS A 3 16.52 -8.32 -6.46
N ASP A 4 17.02 -7.09 -6.34
CA ASP A 4 17.88 -6.39 -7.32
C ASP A 4 17.45 -6.55 -8.79
N SER A 5 16.16 -6.34 -9.08
CA SER A 5 15.58 -6.46 -10.43
C SER A 5 15.72 -7.85 -11.07
N ALA A 6 15.82 -8.92 -10.26
CA ALA A 6 15.80 -10.29 -10.76
C ALA A 6 14.53 -10.55 -11.60
N PRO A 7 14.67 -11.22 -12.77
CA PRO A 7 13.51 -11.60 -13.56
C PRO A 7 12.65 -12.57 -12.77
N VAL A 8 11.34 -12.38 -12.85
CA VAL A 8 10.35 -13.28 -12.26
C VAL A 8 9.53 -13.90 -13.37
N GLU A 9 9.20 -15.18 -13.22
CA GLU A 9 8.28 -15.84 -14.13
C GLU A 9 6.87 -15.27 -13.92
N VAL A 10 6.23 -14.86 -15.01
CA VAL A 10 4.85 -14.38 -15.00
C VAL A 10 3.94 -15.54 -15.40
N PRO A 11 2.99 -15.97 -14.53
CA PRO A 11 2.13 -17.11 -14.82
C PRO A 11 1.29 -16.89 -16.09
N ASP A 12 1.11 -17.95 -16.88
CA ASP A 12 0.21 -17.93 -18.03
C ASP A 12 -1.24 -18.14 -17.60
N PHE A 13 -1.96 -17.05 -17.35
CA PHE A 13 -3.36 -17.10 -16.93
C PHE A 13 -4.35 -17.51 -18.03
N ARG A 14 -3.89 -17.87 -19.24
CA ARG A 14 -4.77 -18.51 -20.25
C ARG A 14 -5.13 -19.94 -19.84
N ASP A 15 -4.26 -20.62 -19.09
CA ASP A 15 -4.52 -21.94 -18.53
C ASP A 15 -5.40 -21.85 -17.26
N GLU A 16 -6.51 -22.60 -17.23
CA GLU A 16 -7.39 -22.67 -16.06
C GLU A 16 -6.71 -23.31 -14.85
N ALA A 17 -5.86 -24.32 -15.07
CA ALA A 17 -5.14 -24.96 -13.99
C ALA A 17 -4.18 -23.99 -13.29
N VAL A 18 -3.62 -23.03 -14.04
CA VAL A 18 -2.82 -21.93 -13.48
C VAL A 18 -3.73 -20.96 -12.71
N ARG A 19 -4.87 -20.54 -13.27
CA ARG A 19 -5.79 -19.61 -12.58
C ARG A 19 -6.29 -20.14 -11.23
N LYS A 20 -6.64 -21.43 -11.13
CA LYS A 20 -7.12 -22.04 -9.89
C LYS A 20 -6.13 -21.93 -8.73
N GLN A 21 -4.84 -21.90 -9.01
CA GLN A 21 -3.81 -21.76 -7.97
C GLN A 21 -3.87 -20.39 -7.26
N TYR A 22 -4.45 -19.37 -7.91
CA TYR A 22 -4.51 -17.99 -7.42
C TYR A 22 -5.94 -17.54 -7.07
N GLU A 23 -6.94 -18.43 -7.10
CA GLU A 23 -8.35 -18.04 -6.96
C GLU A 23 -8.71 -17.43 -5.59
N ASN A 24 -7.91 -17.74 -4.56
CA ASN A 24 -8.06 -17.22 -3.20
C ASN A 24 -6.97 -16.19 -2.84
N ASP A 25 -6.23 -15.68 -3.83
CA ASP A 25 -5.31 -14.57 -3.61
C ASP A 25 -6.12 -13.29 -3.35
N HIS A 26 -6.12 -12.87 -2.09
CA HIS A 26 -6.82 -11.68 -1.62
C HIS A 26 -5.87 -10.52 -1.34
N TRP A 27 -4.64 -10.57 -1.87
CA TRP A 27 -3.67 -9.51 -1.66
C TRP A 27 -4.22 -8.17 -2.14
N SER A 28 -4.19 -7.17 -1.26
CA SER A 28 -4.68 -5.82 -1.56
C SER A 28 -3.81 -4.76 -0.91
N PRO A 29 -3.44 -3.69 -1.63
CA PRO A 29 -2.78 -2.54 -1.02
C PRO A 29 -3.76 -1.67 -0.23
N ASP A 30 -5.08 -1.86 -0.38
CA ASP A 30 -6.12 -1.07 0.30
C ASP A 30 -6.07 -1.29 1.83
N PRO A 31 -5.87 -0.21 2.62
CA PRO A 31 -5.78 -0.31 4.07
C PRO A 31 -7.02 -0.76 4.81
N ILE A 32 -8.17 -0.69 4.16
CA ILE A 32 -9.45 -1.01 4.79
C ILE A 32 -9.88 -2.44 4.44
N ARG A 33 -9.22 -3.09 3.47
CA ARG A 33 -9.55 -4.44 3.00
C ARG A 33 -8.68 -5.56 3.60
N GLY A 34 -7.85 -5.25 4.61
CA GLY A 34 -6.71 -6.09 5.01
C GLY A 34 -6.98 -7.24 6.00
N GLN A 35 -6.38 -8.40 5.68
CA GLN A 35 -6.17 -9.55 6.58
C GLN A 35 -4.83 -9.44 7.35
N ALA A 36 -4.52 -10.41 8.22
CA ALA A 36 -3.40 -10.36 9.18
C ALA A 36 -1.99 -10.36 8.56
N ASP A 37 -1.85 -10.76 7.30
CA ASP A 37 -0.58 -10.91 6.56
C ASP A 37 -0.24 -9.70 5.67
N ARG A 38 -0.90 -8.56 5.89
CA ARG A 38 -0.74 -7.36 5.07
C ARG A 38 0.67 -6.76 5.15
N PRO A 39 1.31 -6.40 4.02
CA PRO A 39 2.50 -5.57 4.06
C PRO A 39 2.15 -4.15 4.55
N PRO A 40 3.00 -3.52 5.38
CA PRO A 40 2.73 -2.15 5.82
C PRO A 40 2.72 -1.20 4.61
N ALA A 41 1.89 -0.14 4.68
CA ALA A 41 1.81 0.88 3.63
C ALA A 41 3.14 1.63 3.43
N SER A 42 4.05 1.51 4.37
CA SER A 42 5.40 2.05 4.36
C SER A 42 6.38 0.99 4.83
N ILE A 43 7.56 0.91 4.20
CA ILE A 43 8.66 0.06 4.66
C ILE A 43 9.19 0.47 6.05
N LEU A 44 8.85 1.68 6.50
CA LEU A 44 9.18 2.18 7.83
C LEU A 44 8.12 1.83 8.88
N GLY A 45 7.06 1.08 8.50
CA GLY A 45 5.91 0.80 9.35
C GLY A 45 4.95 1.99 9.47
N ASP A 46 4.14 1.99 10.53
CA ASP A 46 3.20 3.07 10.81
C ASP A 46 3.93 4.29 11.37
N ILE A 47 3.82 5.41 10.67
CA ILE A 47 4.47 6.67 11.06
C ILE A 47 3.43 7.61 11.65
N THR A 48 3.51 7.83 12.96
CA THR A 48 2.75 8.90 13.62
C THR A 48 3.41 10.25 13.32
N PRO A 49 2.71 11.21 12.70
CA PRO A 49 3.27 12.54 12.45
C PRO A 49 3.66 13.23 13.76
N THR A 50 4.71 14.06 13.74
CA THR A 50 5.03 14.94 14.86
C THR A 50 4.09 16.15 14.90
N ASP A 51 4.07 16.88 16.02
CA ASP A 51 3.31 18.13 16.12
C ASP A 51 3.76 19.17 15.09
N ALA A 52 5.07 19.29 14.86
CA ALA A 52 5.62 20.17 13.84
C ALA A 52 5.16 19.78 12.43
N ALA A 53 5.17 18.48 12.10
CA ALA A 53 4.68 17.99 10.82
C ALA A 53 3.17 18.28 10.64
N ARG A 54 2.37 18.11 11.71
CA ARG A 54 0.95 18.48 11.70
C ARG A 54 0.74 19.98 11.48
N ALA A 55 1.54 20.83 12.12
CA ALA A 55 1.46 22.28 11.97
C ALA A 55 1.76 22.72 10.54
N LEU A 56 2.84 22.19 9.95
CA LEU A 56 3.20 22.45 8.56
C LEU A 56 2.09 21.99 7.60
N ALA A 57 1.53 20.79 7.82
CA ALA A 57 0.44 20.29 7.00
C ALA A 57 -0.76 21.26 7.01
N LYS A 58 -1.18 21.75 8.18
CA LYS A 58 -2.28 22.71 8.31
C LYS A 58 -2.03 24.00 7.50
N GLU A 59 -0.82 24.53 7.55
CA GLU A 59 -0.44 25.73 6.78
C GLU A 59 -0.57 25.48 5.27
N VAL A 60 0.00 24.37 4.78
CA VAL A 60 -0.05 24.01 3.35
C VAL A 60 -1.49 23.83 2.87
N TRP A 61 -2.30 23.12 3.65
CA TRP A 61 -3.70 22.88 3.30
C TRP A 61 -4.54 24.16 3.30
N ALA A 62 -4.33 25.05 4.27
CA ALA A 62 -4.98 26.37 4.31
C ALA A 62 -4.62 27.20 3.07
N GLY A 63 -3.36 27.13 2.60
CA GLY A 63 -2.93 27.74 1.34
C GLY A 63 -3.58 27.15 0.08
N LYS A 64 -4.20 25.96 0.18
CA LYS A 64 -5.02 25.34 -0.87
C LYS A 64 -6.53 25.55 -0.68
N GLY A 65 -6.93 26.35 0.31
CA GLY A 65 -8.33 26.63 0.62
C GLY A 65 -9.04 25.54 1.43
N TYR A 66 -8.30 24.57 1.98
CA TYR A 66 -8.83 23.58 2.91
C TYR A 66 -8.42 23.91 4.34
N TYR A 67 -9.39 24.24 5.18
CA TYR A 67 -9.14 24.68 6.56
C TYR A 67 -9.42 23.59 7.61
N GLY A 68 -9.70 22.37 7.16
CA GLY A 68 -10.13 21.25 8.02
C GLY A 68 -11.65 21.16 8.19
N VAL A 69 -12.08 20.15 8.94
CA VAL A 69 -13.38 20.04 9.62
C VAL A 69 -13.15 20.06 11.12
#